data_AF-A0A0A2TLS2-F1
#
_entry.id   AF-A0A0A2TLS2-F1
#
_cell.length_a   1.000
_cell.length_b   1.000
_cell.length_c   1.000
_cell.angle_alpha   90.00
_cell.angle_beta   90.00
_cell.angle_gamma   90.00
#
_symmetry.space_group_name_H-M   'P 1'
#
loop_
_entity.id
_entity.type
_entity.pdbx_description
1 polymer ?
#
loop_
_entity_poly.entity_id
_entity_poly.type
_entity_poly.pdbx_seq_one_letter_code
_entity_poly.pdbx_strand_id
1 'polypeptide(L)'
;MGILCQPVLKTKGNQHLPVPSVRMSKLFYEFLGRYNEWKIAKLQEAIEMFFLLFLGLCIVFLPWFLPGRGLIMSMVMLVFFYFAACHYLIVNERVNHLYVNVYILHHHLVGKLEVGFCDHSESCYCVENFRRYVVKKYRISLYNRSLR
;
A
#
# COMPACT_ATOMS: atom_id res chain seq x y z
N MET A 1 2.00 57.75 18.12
CA MET A 1 2.31 57.09 19.42
C MET A 1 0.98 56.72 20.07
N GLY A 2 0.65 55.47 20.40
CA GLY A 2 1.38 54.22 20.34
C GLY A 2 0.42 53.06 20.01
N ILE A 3 0.95 52.06 19.32
CA ILE A 3 0.29 50.81 18.99
C ILE A 3 0.18 49.99 20.28
N LEU A 4 -1.05 49.71 20.72
CA LEU A 4 -1.31 48.74 21.78
C LEU A 4 -1.04 47.34 21.22
N CYS A 5 0.20 46.88 21.37
CA CYS A 5 0.56 45.47 21.24
C CYS A 5 -0.19 44.68 22.30
N GLN A 6 -1.32 44.07 21.92
CA GLN A 6 -1.84 42.95 22.70
C GLN A 6 -0.83 41.78 22.57
N PRO A 7 -0.43 41.15 23.69
CA PRO A 7 0.44 40.00 23.64
C PRO A 7 -0.30 38.89 22.89
N VAL A 8 0.24 38.51 21.73
CA VAL A 8 -0.06 37.24 21.08
C VAL A 8 0.19 36.18 22.13
N LEU A 9 -0.88 35.70 22.77
CA LEU A 9 -0.86 34.48 23.54
C LEU A 9 -0.30 33.45 22.57
N LYS A 10 0.96 33.05 22.81
CA LYS A 10 1.52 31.85 22.23
C LYS A 10 0.63 30.71 22.70
N THR A 11 -0.41 30.42 21.93
CA THR A 11 -1.14 29.17 22.04
C THR A 11 -0.08 28.13 21.75
N LYS A 12 0.41 27.51 22.84
CA LYS A 12 1.22 26.29 22.82
C LYS A 12 0.70 25.45 21.68
N GLY A 13 1.54 25.20 20.69
CA GLY A 13 1.30 24.22 19.65
C GLY A 13 1.20 22.85 20.31
N ASN A 14 0.05 22.57 20.91
CA ASN A 14 -0.37 21.20 21.13
C ASN A 14 -0.63 20.67 19.73
N GLN A 15 0.33 19.87 19.26
CA GLN A 15 0.12 18.93 18.17
C GLN A 15 -1.06 18.05 18.59
N HIS A 16 -2.28 18.52 18.32
CA HIS A 16 -3.50 17.72 18.38
C HIS A 16 -3.40 16.69 17.26
N LEU A 17 -2.64 15.63 17.51
CA LEU A 17 -2.87 14.37 16.84
C LEU A 17 -4.37 14.08 17.05
N PRO A 18 -5.16 13.93 15.98
CA PRO A 18 -6.56 13.55 16.13
C PRO A 18 -6.55 12.18 16.80
N VAL A 19 -6.84 12.14 18.10
CA VAL A 19 -6.84 10.91 18.89
C VAL A 19 -8.06 10.14 18.39
N PRO A 20 -7.88 9.04 17.63
CA PRO A 20 -9.02 8.25 17.18
C PRO A 20 -9.66 7.63 18.42
N SER A 21 -10.97 7.35 18.37
CA SER A 21 -11.57 6.46 19.38
C SER A 21 -10.75 5.15 19.45
N VAL A 22 -10.65 4.53 20.62
CA VAL A 22 -9.83 3.30 20.83
C VAL A 22 -10.21 2.20 19.83
N ARG A 23 -11.49 2.14 19.45
CA ARG A 23 -11.99 1.22 18.43
C ARG A 23 -11.48 1.55 17.02
N MET A 24 -11.36 2.84 16.71
CA MET A 24 -10.92 3.30 15.39
C MET A 24 -9.41 3.28 15.22
N SER A 25 -8.64 3.52 16.29
CA SER A 25 -7.19 3.34 16.27
C SER A 25 -6.83 1.88 16.05
N LYS A 26 -7.50 0.94 16.73
CA LYS A 26 -7.28 -0.51 16.53
C LYS A 26 -7.56 -0.95 15.08
N LEU A 27 -8.69 -0.50 14.51
CA LEU A 27 -9.04 -0.79 13.11
C LEU A 27 -8.02 -0.21 12.12
N PHE A 28 -7.53 1.01 12.38
CA PHE A 28 -6.51 1.63 11.54
C PHE A 28 -5.14 0.95 11.64
N TYR A 29 -4.71 0.50 12.83
CA TYR A 29 -3.48 -0.26 12.99
C TYR A 29 -3.56 -1.63 12.29
N GLU A 30 -4.71 -2.30 12.39
CA GLU A 30 -4.96 -3.53 11.64
C GLU A 30 -4.89 -3.29 10.13
N PHE A 31 -5.49 -2.21 9.65
CA PHE A 31 -5.38 -1.80 8.25
C PHE A 31 -3.94 -1.55 7.82
N LEU A 32 -3.15 -0.81 8.61
CA LEU A 32 -1.74 -0.56 8.31
C LEU A 32 -0.91 -1.85 8.27
N GLY A 33 -1.17 -2.79 9.19
CA GLY A 33 -0.51 -4.09 9.20
C GLY A 33 -0.77 -4.86 7.91
N ARG A 34 -2.05 -5.02 7.55
CA ARG A 34 -2.47 -5.71 6.31
C ARG A 34 -2.00 -5.01 5.04
N TYR A 35 -2.01 -3.67 5.04
CA TYR A 35 -1.50 -2.87 3.93
C TYR A 35 0.00 -3.07 3.72
N ASN A 36 0.78 -3.17 4.81
CA ASN A 36 2.20 -3.44 4.72
C ASN A 36 2.50 -4.87 4.25
N GLU A 37 1.75 -5.87 4.74
CA GLU A 37 1.82 -7.25 4.24
C GLU A 37 1.56 -7.31 2.74
N TRP A 38 0.50 -6.65 2.27
CA TRP A 38 0.19 -6.56 0.85
C TRP A 38 1.29 -5.87 0.05
N LYS A 39 1.85 -4.77 0.55
CA LYS A 39 2.93 -4.03 -0.14
C LYS A 39 4.19 -4.88 -0.31
N ILE A 40 4.57 -5.65 0.71
CA ILE A 40 5.72 -6.57 0.64
C ILE A 40 5.46 -7.66 -0.39
N ALA A 41 4.26 -8.27 -0.34
CA ALA A 41 3.88 -9.30 -1.30
C ALA A 41 3.83 -8.77 -2.74
N LYS A 42 3.35 -7.52 -2.94
CA LYS A 42 3.33 -6.86 -4.25
C LYS A 42 4.73 -6.57 -4.78
N LEU A 43 5.66 -6.20 -3.90
CA LEU A 43 7.06 -6.03 -4.27
C LEU A 43 7.68 -7.37 -4.70
N GLN A 44 7.39 -8.45 -3.98
CA GLN A 44 7.84 -9.79 -4.34
C GLN A 44 7.30 -10.20 -5.71
N GLU A 45 6.01 -10.00 -5.98
CA GLU A 45 5.40 -10.26 -7.29
C GLU A 45 6.09 -9.47 -8.41
N ALA A 46 6.41 -8.19 -8.18
CA ALA A 46 7.12 -7.36 -9.17
C ALA A 46 8.54 -7.87 -9.45
N ILE A 47 9.25 -8.33 -8.42
CA ILE A 47 10.58 -8.93 -8.55
C ILE A 47 10.47 -10.24 -9.37
N GLU A 48 9.52 -11.11 -9.04
CA GLU A 48 9.30 -12.37 -9.75
C GLU A 48 8.91 -12.14 -11.22
N MET A 49 8.07 -11.15 -11.51
CA MET A 49 7.74 -10.74 -12.87
C MET A 49 8.99 -10.27 -13.65
N PHE A 50 9.86 -9.49 -13.01
CA PHE A 50 11.11 -9.05 -13.62
C PHE A 50 12.05 -10.22 -13.93
N PHE A 51 12.18 -11.18 -13.01
CA PHE A 51 12.94 -12.42 -13.23
C PHE A 51 12.38 -13.23 -14.39
N LEU A 52 11.06 -13.38 -14.49
CA LEU A 52 10.41 -14.09 -15.60
C LEU A 52 10.67 -13.39 -16.94
N LEU A 53 10.53 -12.07 -17.01
CA LEU A 53 10.85 -11.29 -18.20
C LEU A 53 12.30 -11.49 -18.63
N PHE A 54 13.24 -11.37 -17.69
CA PHE A 54 14.66 -11.57 -17.96
C PHE A 54 14.94 -13.00 -18.47
N LEU A 55 14.36 -14.01 -17.81
CA LEU A 55 14.52 -15.40 -18.19
C LEU A 55 13.95 -15.70 -19.59
N GLY A 56 12.77 -15.15 -19.89
CA GLY A 56 12.14 -15.24 -21.22
C GLY A 56 13.01 -14.58 -22.31
N LEU A 57 13.58 -13.41 -22.04
CA LEU A 57 14.53 -12.75 -22.95
C LEU A 57 15.76 -13.63 -23.17
N CYS A 58 16.36 -14.17 -22.12
CA CYS A 58 17.51 -15.07 -22.24
C CYS A 58 17.20 -16.26 -23.16
N ILE A 59 16.06 -16.94 -22.97
CA ILE A 59 15.65 -18.09 -23.79
C ILE A 59 15.62 -17.74 -25.29
N VAL A 60 15.12 -16.56 -25.62
CA VAL A 60 14.98 -16.09 -27.02
C VAL A 60 16.33 -15.66 -27.60
N PHE A 61 17.20 -15.01 -26.82
CA PHE A 61 18.48 -14.51 -27.32
C PHE A 61 19.59 -15.58 -27.37
N LEU A 62 19.52 -16.60 -26.51
CA LEU A 62 20.54 -17.66 -26.40
C LEU A 62 20.90 -18.36 -27.72
N PRO A 63 19.95 -18.73 -28.61
CA PRO A 63 20.25 -19.36 -29.89
C PRO A 63 21.07 -18.47 -30.84
N TRP A 64 20.89 -17.15 -30.78
CA TRP A 64 21.68 -16.21 -31.58
C TRP A 64 23.11 -16.04 -31.07
N PHE A 65 23.33 -16.07 -29.75
CA PHE A 65 24.66 -15.90 -29.16
C PHE A 65 25.50 -17.19 -29.15
N LEU A 66 24.87 -18.36 -29.09
CA LEU A 66 25.56 -19.66 -29.01
C LEU A 66 25.07 -20.61 -30.11
N PRO A 67 25.52 -20.45 -31.36
CA PRO A 67 25.15 -21.36 -32.44
C PRO A 67 25.54 -22.81 -32.09
N GLY A 68 24.60 -23.75 -32.30
CA GLY A 68 24.77 -25.19 -32.03
C GLY A 68 24.41 -25.64 -30.61
N ARG A 69 24.73 -24.87 -29.56
CA ARG A 69 24.39 -25.23 -28.15
C ARG A 69 23.22 -24.45 -27.57
N GLY A 70 22.91 -23.28 -28.15
CA GLY A 70 21.90 -22.36 -27.65
C GLY A 70 20.51 -22.98 -27.60
N LEU A 71 20.14 -23.81 -28.58
CA LEU A 71 18.83 -24.49 -28.59
C LEU A 71 18.65 -25.44 -27.40
N ILE A 72 19.67 -26.22 -27.05
CA ILE A 72 19.63 -27.16 -25.92
C ILE A 72 19.52 -26.37 -24.60
N MET A 73 20.31 -25.31 -24.47
CA MET A 73 20.27 -24.44 -23.29
C MET A 73 18.93 -23.72 -23.15
N SER A 74 18.33 -23.25 -24.26
CA SER A 74 16.99 -22.66 -24.25
C SER A 74 15.93 -23.65 -23.80
N MET A 75 16.00 -24.93 -24.20
CA MET A 75 15.07 -25.96 -23.71
C MET A 75 15.19 -26.19 -22.20
N VAL A 76 16.41 -26.26 -21.67
CA VAL A 76 16.64 -26.39 -20.23
C VAL A 76 16.10 -25.16 -19.47
N MET A 77 16.36 -23.96 -19.98
CA MET A 77 15.86 -22.71 -19.40
C MET A 77 14.34 -22.61 -19.45
N LEU A 78 13.68 -23.21 -20.45
CA LEU A 78 12.22 -23.26 -20.57
C LEU A 78 11.60 -24.09 -19.43
N VAL A 79 12.26 -25.16 -18.99
CA VAL A 79 11.84 -25.93 -17.81
C VAL A 79 11.88 -25.06 -16.56
N PHE A 80 12.97 -24.33 -16.34
CA PHE A 80 13.07 -23.39 -15.21
C PHE A 80 12.03 -22.27 -15.30
N PHE A 81 11.78 -21.76 -16.50
CA PHE A 81 10.75 -20.75 -16.75
C PHE A 81 9.36 -21.26 -16.40
N TYR A 82 9.04 -22.51 -16.75
CA TYR A 82 7.77 -23.12 -16.39
C TYR A 82 7.55 -23.17 -14.87
N PHE A 83 8.55 -23.64 -14.11
CA PHE A 83 8.46 -23.67 -12.65
C PHE A 83 8.37 -22.27 -12.04
N ALA A 84 9.15 -21.32 -12.53
CA ALA A 84 9.10 -19.93 -12.08
C ALA A 84 7.74 -19.29 -12.38
N ALA A 85 7.14 -19.58 -13.54
CA ALA A 85 5.83 -19.09 -13.92
C ALA A 85 4.72 -19.67 -13.02
N CYS A 86 4.79 -20.97 -12.71
CA CYS A 86 3.87 -21.60 -11.77
C CYS A 86 3.98 -20.96 -10.38
N HIS A 87 5.19 -20.70 -9.89
CA HIS A 87 5.41 -20.03 -8.62
C HIS A 87 4.84 -18.61 -8.62
N TYR A 88 5.10 -17.84 -9.68
CA TYR A 88 4.56 -16.49 -9.85
C TYR A 88 3.04 -16.46 -9.80
N LEU A 89 2.34 -17.44 -10.41
CA LEU A 89 0.88 -17.51 -10.36
C LEU A 89 0.36 -17.66 -8.91
N ILE A 90 1.01 -18.51 -8.11
CA ILE A 90 0.65 -18.71 -6.70
C ILE A 90 0.86 -17.42 -5.90
N VAL A 91 1.98 -16.72 -6.11
CA VAL A 91 2.28 -15.46 -5.44
C VAL A 91 1.28 -14.37 -5.86
N ASN A 92 0.97 -14.27 -7.16
CA ASN A 92 -0.03 -13.34 -7.68
C ASN A 92 -1.42 -13.58 -7.08
N GLU A 93 -1.84 -14.84 -6.94
CA GLU A 93 -3.11 -15.17 -6.28
C GLU A 93 -3.13 -14.71 -4.82
N ARG A 94 -2.03 -14.95 -4.08
CA ARG A 94 -1.88 -14.46 -2.70
C ARG A 94 -1.94 -12.95 -2.61
N VAL A 95 -1.27 -12.23 -3.51
CA VAL A 95 -1.31 -10.76 -3.55
C VAL A 95 -2.73 -10.26 -3.83
N ASN A 96 -3.45 -10.90 -4.74
CA ASN A 96 -4.84 -10.55 -5.04
C ASN A 96 -5.77 -10.79 -3.84
N HIS A 97 -5.60 -11.89 -3.12
CA HIS A 97 -6.37 -12.15 -1.90
C HIS A 97 -6.07 -11.10 -0.81
N LEU A 98 -4.79 -10.75 -0.62
CA LEU A 98 -4.39 -9.67 0.30
C LEU A 98 -4.95 -8.31 -0.15
N TYR A 99 -4.95 -8.02 -1.45
CA TYR A 99 -5.51 -6.80 -2.00
C TYR A 99 -7.00 -6.67 -1.69
N VAL A 100 -7.79 -7.73 -1.91
CA VAL A 100 -9.23 -7.74 -1.61
C VAL A 100 -9.47 -7.50 -0.12
N ASN A 101 -8.71 -8.15 0.76
CA ASN A 101 -8.83 -7.95 2.21
C ASN A 101 -8.51 -6.51 2.63
N VAL A 102 -7.42 -5.95 2.10
CA VAL A 102 -7.03 -4.56 2.34
C VAL A 102 -8.08 -3.60 1.77
N TYR A 103 -8.66 -3.90 0.62
CA TYR A 103 -9.70 -3.09 -0.02
C TYR A 103 -11.00 -3.06 0.80
N ILE A 104 -11.46 -4.23 1.27
CA ILE A 104 -12.63 -4.33 2.16
C ILE A 104 -12.38 -3.54 3.44
N LEU A 105 -11.19 -3.71 4.04
CA LEU A 105 -10.85 -3.03 5.28
C LEU A 105 -10.71 -1.52 5.10
N HIS A 106 -10.18 -1.07 3.95
CA HIS A 106 -10.17 0.33 3.55
C HIS A 106 -11.59 0.89 3.45
N HIS A 107 -12.48 0.17 2.75
CA HIS A 107 -13.88 0.60 2.61
C HIS A 107 -14.60 0.69 3.96
N HIS A 108 -14.41 -0.31 4.83
CA HIS A 108 -14.99 -0.30 6.17
C HIS A 108 -14.41 0.82 7.06
N LEU A 109 -13.11 1.12 6.92
CA LEU A 109 -12.45 2.22 7.60
C LEU A 109 -13.00 3.59 7.14
N VAL A 110 -13.21 3.77 5.83
CA VAL A 110 -13.85 4.98 5.27
C VAL A 110 -15.29 5.11 5.75
N GLY A 111 -16.09 4.03 5.72
CA GLY A 111 -17.47 4.07 6.21
C GLY A 111 -17.56 4.40 7.71
N LYS A 112 -16.64 3.88 8.54
CA LYS A 112 -16.60 4.25 9.97
C LYS A 112 -16.11 5.66 10.23
N LEU A 113 -15.23 6.20 9.37
CA LEU A 113 -14.84 7.61 9.43
C LEU A 113 -16.00 8.56 9.18
N GLU A 114 -16.97 8.15 8.35
CA GLU A 114 -18.14 8.97 8.02
C GLU A 114 -19.23 8.93 9.08
N VAL A 115 -19.37 7.83 9.81
CA VAL A 115 -20.51 7.59 10.72
C VAL A 115 -20.15 7.69 12.20
N GLY A 116 -18.89 7.48 12.62
CA GLY A 116 -18.59 7.34 14.07
C GLY A 116 -17.12 7.47 14.44
N PHE A 117 -16.51 8.61 14.12
CA PHE A 117 -15.11 8.90 14.45
C PHE A 117 -14.91 9.57 15.82
N CYS A 118 -15.84 10.44 16.24
CA CYS A 118 -15.76 11.27 17.43
C CYS A 118 -17.13 11.25 18.15
N ASP A 119 -17.17 11.13 19.49
CA ASP A 119 -18.42 11.16 20.29
C ASP A 119 -18.87 12.61 20.60
N HIS A 120 -18.57 13.55 19.70
CA HIS A 120 -18.91 14.95 19.90
C HIS A 120 -20.32 15.23 19.35
N SER A 121 -21.12 15.98 20.11
CA SER A 121 -22.47 16.41 19.70
C SER A 121 -22.47 17.56 18.68
N GLU A 122 -21.30 18.11 18.34
CA GLU A 122 -21.12 19.28 17.45
C GLU A 122 -20.31 18.91 16.19
N SER A 123 -20.36 19.78 15.17
CA SER A 123 -19.59 19.61 13.93
C SER A 123 -18.08 19.56 14.22
N CYS A 124 -17.47 18.36 14.17
CA CYS A 124 -16.06 18.13 14.49
C CYS A 124 -15.20 18.02 13.21
N TYR A 125 -14.07 18.75 13.14
CA TYR A 125 -13.09 18.62 12.05
C TYR A 125 -12.10 17.45 12.25
N CYS A 126 -12.37 16.57 13.22
CA CYS A 126 -11.46 15.48 13.61
C CYS A 126 -11.23 14.48 12.46
N VAL A 127 -12.29 14.16 11.70
CA VAL A 127 -12.22 13.26 10.54
C VAL A 127 -11.31 13.84 9.45
N GLU A 128 -11.49 15.11 9.13
CA GLU A 128 -10.74 15.80 8.09
C GLU A 128 -9.26 15.94 8.47
N ASN A 129 -8.97 16.28 9.74
CA ASN A 129 -7.60 16.33 10.25
C ASN A 129 -6.93 14.94 10.24
N PHE A 130 -7.68 13.87 10.55
CA PHE A 130 -7.18 12.51 10.47
C PHE A 130 -6.89 12.09 9.03
N ARG A 131 -7.78 12.37 8.07
CA ARG A 131 -7.56 12.11 6.65
C ARG A 131 -6.29 12.80 6.14
N ARG A 132 -6.10 14.08 6.46
CA ARG A 132 -4.87 14.82 6.11
C ARG A 132 -3.62 14.22 6.76
N TYR A 133 -3.70 13.79 8.02
CA TYR A 133 -2.59 13.13 8.71
C TYR A 133 -2.20 11.82 8.01
N VAL A 134 -3.18 10.98 7.66
CA VAL A 134 -2.94 9.70 6.99
C VAL A 134 -2.32 9.91 5.61
N VAL A 135 -2.83 10.86 4.82
CA VAL A 135 -2.23 11.23 3.53
C VAL A 135 -0.80 11.74 3.71
N LYS A 136 -0.56 12.65 4.66
CA LYS A 136 0.76 13.25 4.85
C LYS A 136 1.81 12.25 5.37
N LYS A 137 1.43 11.37 6.31
CA LYS A 137 2.36 10.46 6.98
C LYS A 137 2.52 9.13 6.25
N TYR A 138 1.42 8.55 5.77
CA TYR A 138 1.41 7.21 5.18
C TYR A 138 1.26 7.25 3.64
N ARG A 139 0.97 8.40 3.05
CA ARG A 139 0.69 8.58 1.61
C ARG A 139 -0.52 7.77 1.11
N ILE A 140 -1.44 7.42 2.02
CA ILE A 140 -2.66 6.69 1.71
C ILE A 140 -3.81 7.69 1.57
N SER A 141 -4.46 7.74 0.41
CA SER A 141 -5.63 8.60 0.18
C SER A 141 -6.92 7.94 0.66
N LEU A 142 -7.49 8.48 1.74
CA LEU A 142 -8.81 8.09 2.25
C LEU A 142 -9.96 8.90 1.63
N TYR A 143 -9.68 9.76 0.65
CA TYR A 143 -10.66 10.65 0.01
C TYR A 143 -11.41 10.03 -1.17
N ASN A 144 -11.05 8.81 -1.59
CA ASN A 144 -11.68 8.13 -2.73
C ASN A 144 -11.65 6.61 -2.50
N ARG A 145 -12.56 5.86 -3.16
CA ARG A 145 -12.60 4.37 -3.20
C ARG A 145 -11.36 3.72 -3.86
N SER A 146 -10.24 4.41 -3.96
CA SER A 146 -9.04 4.03 -4.68
C SER A 146 -7.85 4.01 -3.71
N LEU A 147 -7.32 2.82 -3.43
CA LEU A 147 -5.97 2.66 -2.87
C LEU A 147 -4.98 3.08 -3.97
N ARG A 148 -4.25 4.17 -3.77
CA ARG A 148 -3.23 4.68 -4.70
C ARG A 148 -1.83 4.37 -4.18
#